data_AF-A0A1H6BZ35-F1
#
_entry.id   AF-A0A1H6BZ35-F1
#
_cell.length_a   1.000
_cell.length_b   1.000
_cell.length_c   1.000
_cell.angle_alpha   90.00
_cell.angle_beta   90.00
_cell.angle_gamma   90.00
#
_symmetry.space_group_name_H-M   'P 1'
#
loop_
_entity.id
_entity.type
_entity.pdbx_description
1 polymer ?
#
loop_
_entity_poly.entity_id
_entity_poly.type
_entity_poly.pdbx_seq_one_letter_code
_entity_poly.pdbx_strand_id
1 'polypeptide(L)'
;MRHTIETAPKDGKFVILEDDATGIYDVAQWSPEAAKWIGKNSEPTKLTPTHWHPLVRDEYFLGEDEISSNRSAVWASVRRHRKGLYTGAAVAAGFLVFYAIRDAAQYDSVKIIGRQVVAQATQLLSQVSKTSLPASRQSDANQTSPPSAQQVQVTSVPHPPQSQNGERAEAVAQELTEARLTEARRTIERLDFQLRAETAKGIRSLEQERKQSIALALETAAARNELAASAARYRQALDEERARSTALENELATAKSEIETQAARLRTANDEAAQLARAEAAKSLQSLEQERKQSAAHALEAATARNELAASSADYRQALEEESARSAALESQLATAQREIETQAARLRTVSDETGRLAHAEAAKNVQTLEQERKQSAVLALDAAAARSELAASSTRHRQALDEERARSAALAQELATARLEIETQMARLQAASNETGQLRQATTSAMAELEQSRQQERDRIAAMARDVAPGNAVLAHAMPEPVKSGDGPDTAQVSEVAALPQTTIAEAQSNTEATRLIARASALLIQGDIGAARIVLESAAETGSARASFMLAETYDPAILTAWGTFGTRGEVMKARELYAKAHAGGIQEAKDRFNALRQ
;
A
#
# COMPACT_ATOMS: atom_id res chain seq x y z
N MET A 1 14.58 -15.15 -10.19
CA MET A 1 15.04 -16.56 -10.29
C MET A 1 15.80 -16.87 -9.02
N ARG A 2 15.78 -18.14 -8.58
CA ARG A 2 16.50 -18.62 -7.40
C ARG A 2 17.90 -19.09 -7.81
N HIS A 3 18.92 -18.72 -7.05
CA HIS A 3 20.32 -19.02 -7.34
C HIS A 3 21.01 -19.59 -6.10
N THR A 4 22.01 -20.46 -6.25
CA THR A 4 22.74 -21.04 -5.11
C THR A 4 23.63 -19.99 -4.44
N ILE A 5 23.78 -20.03 -3.11
CA ILE A 5 24.51 -19.00 -2.34
C ILE A 5 25.97 -18.80 -2.79
N GLU A 6 26.61 -19.82 -3.37
CA GLU A 6 27.96 -19.75 -3.92
C GLU A 6 28.08 -18.76 -5.09
N THR A 7 26.99 -18.55 -5.84
CA THR A 7 26.91 -17.63 -6.98
C THR A 7 26.51 -16.21 -6.61
N ALA A 8 26.30 -15.93 -5.32
CA ALA A 8 25.82 -14.63 -4.85
C ALA A 8 26.85 -13.51 -5.07
N PRO A 9 26.42 -12.31 -5.49
CA PRO A 9 27.32 -11.19 -5.74
C PRO A 9 27.95 -10.72 -4.43
N LYS A 10 29.29 -10.75 -4.39
CA LYS A 10 30.11 -10.30 -3.25
C LYS A 10 30.58 -8.85 -3.39
N ASP A 11 29.83 -8.04 -4.13
CA ASP A 11 30.15 -6.67 -4.53
C ASP A 11 29.57 -5.60 -3.59
N GLY A 12 29.11 -6.01 -2.39
CA GLY A 12 28.52 -5.12 -1.40
C GLY A 12 27.07 -4.72 -1.67
N LYS A 13 26.40 -5.28 -2.69
CA LYS A 13 24.96 -5.06 -2.88
C LYS A 13 24.14 -5.92 -1.92
N PHE A 14 22.99 -5.38 -1.50
CA PHE A 14 21.95 -6.16 -0.83
C PHE A 14 21.30 -7.16 -1.79
N VAL A 15 21.13 -8.39 -1.32
CA VAL A 15 20.37 -9.47 -1.97
C VAL A 15 19.37 -10.04 -0.97
N ILE A 16 18.34 -10.73 -1.47
CA ILE A 16 17.46 -11.53 -0.61
C ILE A 16 18.14 -12.90 -0.42
N LEU A 17 18.37 -13.26 0.83
CA LEU A 17 18.87 -14.57 1.24
C LEU A 17 17.70 -15.49 1.62
N GLU A 18 17.88 -16.78 1.39
CA GLU A 18 16.91 -17.84 1.68
C GLU A 18 17.62 -19.02 2.37
N ASP A 19 17.06 -19.50 3.48
CA ASP A 19 17.48 -20.71 4.19
C ASP A 19 16.41 -21.81 4.01
N ASP A 20 16.72 -22.82 3.18
CA ASP A 20 15.84 -23.94 2.86
C ASP A 20 15.44 -24.77 4.10
N ALA A 21 16.26 -24.78 5.15
CA ALA A 21 16.01 -25.58 6.35
C ALA A 21 14.98 -24.96 7.30
N THR A 22 14.78 -23.64 7.21
CA THR A 22 13.83 -22.90 8.06
C THR A 22 12.70 -22.21 7.27
N GLY A 23 12.87 -22.02 5.96
CA GLY A 23 11.95 -21.26 5.11
C GLY A 23 11.99 -19.75 5.37
N ILE A 24 13.04 -19.25 6.04
CA ILE A 24 13.18 -17.85 6.43
C ILE A 24 13.99 -17.09 5.37
N TYR A 25 13.58 -15.84 5.13
CA TYR A 25 14.23 -14.90 4.22
C TYR A 25 14.77 -13.69 5.00
N ASP A 26 15.89 -13.13 4.55
CA ASP A 26 16.51 -11.91 5.11
C ASP A 26 17.14 -11.07 3.98
N VAL A 27 17.35 -9.77 4.20
CA VAL A 27 17.93 -8.85 3.22
C VAL A 27 19.31 -8.39 3.69
N ALA A 28 20.35 -8.88 3.03
CA ALA A 28 21.73 -8.75 3.47
C ALA A 28 22.70 -8.46 2.33
N GLN A 29 23.82 -7.84 2.66
CA GLN A 29 24.95 -7.58 1.75
C GLN A 29 26.18 -8.35 2.21
N TRP A 30 27.09 -8.67 1.27
CA TRP A 30 28.35 -9.32 1.60
C TRP A 30 29.36 -8.30 2.14
N SER A 31 29.88 -8.52 3.36
CA SER A 31 31.03 -7.78 3.88
C SER A 31 32.34 -8.50 3.54
N PRO A 32 33.26 -7.86 2.78
CA PRO A 32 34.57 -8.43 2.50
C PRO A 32 35.47 -8.45 3.75
N GLU A 33 35.30 -7.50 4.68
CA GLU A 33 36.10 -7.40 5.91
C GLU A 33 35.75 -8.50 6.92
N ALA A 34 34.47 -8.80 7.08
CA ALA A 34 33.99 -9.84 8.00
C ALA A 34 33.87 -11.24 7.36
N ALA A 35 34.06 -11.33 6.04
CA ALA A 35 33.80 -12.52 5.20
C ALA A 35 32.43 -13.16 5.47
N LYS A 36 31.40 -12.33 5.67
CA LYS A 36 30.05 -12.72 6.11
C LYS A 36 28.96 -11.88 5.46
N TRP A 37 27.76 -12.44 5.42
CA TRP A 37 26.54 -11.71 5.15
C TRP A 37 26.15 -10.84 6.35
N ILE A 38 25.82 -9.58 6.07
CA ILE A 38 25.46 -8.57 7.06
C ILE A 38 24.10 -7.98 6.67
N GLY A 39 23.15 -8.01 7.60
CA GLY A 39 21.80 -7.50 7.40
C GLY A 39 21.72 -5.97 7.39
N LYS A 40 20.53 -5.44 7.11
CA LYS A 40 20.21 -4.00 7.04
C LYS A 40 20.71 -3.15 8.23
N ASN A 41 20.87 -3.75 9.42
CA ASN A 41 21.27 -3.08 10.66
C ASN A 41 22.79 -3.16 10.95
N SER A 42 23.62 -3.57 9.99
CA SER A 42 25.06 -3.83 10.15
C SER A 42 25.43 -4.99 11.09
N GLU A 43 24.46 -5.77 11.59
CA GLU A 43 24.71 -7.04 12.30
C GLU A 43 24.92 -8.21 11.32
N PRO A 44 25.81 -9.18 11.61
CA PRO A 44 25.91 -10.43 10.84
C PRO A 44 24.61 -11.23 10.87
N THR A 45 24.17 -11.71 9.70
CA THR A 45 22.93 -12.51 9.60
C THR A 45 23.05 -13.81 10.39
N LYS A 46 22.00 -14.17 11.14
CA LYS A 46 21.95 -15.43 11.91
C LYS A 46 21.48 -16.64 11.08
N LEU A 47 21.05 -16.43 9.84
CA LEU A 47 20.69 -17.50 8.90
C LEU A 47 21.92 -18.23 8.37
N THR A 48 21.71 -19.48 7.96
CA THR A 48 22.63 -20.26 7.12
C THR A 48 22.09 -20.28 5.68
N PRO A 49 22.32 -19.23 4.88
CA PRO A 49 21.70 -19.10 3.56
C PRO A 49 22.20 -20.18 2.60
N THR A 50 21.26 -20.85 1.95
CA THR A 50 21.47 -21.87 0.92
C THR A 50 21.24 -21.32 -0.48
N HIS A 51 20.31 -20.37 -0.61
CA HIS A 51 19.99 -19.69 -1.86
C HIS A 51 19.93 -18.17 -1.71
N TRP A 52 19.98 -17.48 -2.85
CA TRP A 52 19.77 -16.05 -2.96
C TRP A 52 18.89 -15.70 -4.16
N HIS A 53 18.27 -14.52 -4.10
CA HIS A 53 17.51 -13.93 -5.19
C HIS A 53 18.01 -12.50 -5.46
N PRO A 54 18.11 -12.07 -6.73
CA PRO A 54 18.52 -10.71 -7.06
C PRO A 54 17.48 -9.70 -6.57
N LEU A 55 17.94 -8.75 -5.75
CA LEU A 55 17.13 -7.63 -5.31
C LEU A 55 16.94 -6.66 -6.49
N VAL A 56 15.88 -6.87 -7.26
CA VAL A 56 15.45 -5.96 -8.33
C VAL A 56 15.10 -4.62 -7.69
N ARG A 57 15.97 -3.62 -7.89
CA ARG A 57 15.89 -2.36 -7.16
C ARG A 57 15.05 -1.35 -7.92
N ASP A 58 13.79 -1.25 -7.52
CA ASP A 58 13.10 0.01 -7.25
C ASP A 58 11.99 -0.23 -6.19
N GLU A 59 11.53 0.83 -5.53
CA GLU A 59 10.31 0.89 -4.68
C GLU A 59 10.16 0.01 -3.39
N TYR A 60 11.23 -0.30 -2.63
CA TYR A 60 11.07 -0.87 -1.26
C TYR A 60 11.96 -0.28 -0.16
N PHE A 61 12.04 1.06 -0.07
CA PHE A 61 12.70 1.77 1.04
C PHE A 61 11.99 3.09 1.42
N LEU A 62 10.71 3.00 1.75
CA LEU A 62 10.03 3.95 2.64
C LEU A 62 9.61 3.21 3.92
N GLY A 63 9.42 3.93 5.02
CA GLY A 63 9.39 3.35 6.37
C GLY A 63 8.08 2.64 6.73
N GLU A 64 8.21 1.51 7.43
CA GLU A 64 7.13 0.85 8.16
C GLU A 64 7.54 0.69 9.63
N ASP A 65 7.25 1.71 10.44
CA ASP A 65 6.59 1.44 11.73
C ASP A 65 5.09 1.31 11.41
N GLU A 66 4.40 0.36 12.06
CA GLU A 66 3.01 -0.04 11.78
C GLU A 66 2.71 -0.55 10.35
N ILE A 67 2.75 -1.87 10.14
CA ILE A 67 1.63 -2.71 9.60
C ILE A 67 1.91 -4.21 9.88
N SER A 68 2.03 -4.57 11.16
CA SER A 68 2.18 -5.99 11.59
C SER A 68 0.83 -6.66 11.93
N SER A 69 -0.24 -6.40 11.17
CA SER A 69 -1.54 -7.11 11.30
C SER A 69 -2.51 -6.91 10.12
N ASN A 70 -2.19 -7.44 8.93
CA ASN A 70 -3.14 -8.24 8.12
C ASN A 70 -2.57 -8.65 6.75
N ARG A 71 -2.47 -9.97 6.50
CA ARG A 71 -2.90 -10.67 5.25
C ARG A 71 -2.58 -12.18 5.19
N SER A 72 -2.67 -12.89 6.32
CA SER A 72 -2.78 -14.36 6.34
C SER A 72 -4.23 -14.80 6.02
N ALA A 73 -4.69 -14.54 4.79
CA ALA A 73 -6.09 -14.68 4.37
C ALA A 73 -6.33 -15.67 3.21
N VAL A 74 -5.50 -16.73 3.14
CA VAL A 74 -5.75 -17.94 2.34
C VAL A 74 -5.45 -19.15 3.24
N TRP A 75 -6.12 -20.29 3.01
CA TRP A 75 -5.98 -21.56 3.75
C TRP A 75 -6.58 -21.59 5.17
N ALA A 76 -7.89 -21.33 5.28
CA ALA A 76 -8.66 -21.63 6.49
C ALA A 76 -9.25 -23.05 6.47
N SER A 77 -8.79 -23.94 7.37
CA SER A 77 -9.52 -25.18 7.72
C SER A 77 -9.09 -25.78 9.07
N VAL A 78 -9.99 -26.59 9.66
CA VAL A 78 -9.86 -27.34 10.94
C VAL A 78 -9.78 -26.46 12.21
N ARG A 79 -10.29 -26.98 13.34
CA ARG A 79 -10.78 -26.16 14.47
C ARG A 79 -10.57 -26.81 15.84
N ARG A 80 -10.08 -26.02 16.81
CA ARG A 80 -9.95 -26.29 18.28
C ARG A 80 -8.79 -27.22 18.71
N HIS A 81 -7.91 -26.74 19.60
CA HIS A 81 -8.02 -27.07 21.04
C HIS A 81 -7.27 -26.14 22.03
N ARG A 82 -7.96 -25.90 23.15
CA ARG A 82 -7.62 -25.35 24.48
C ARG A 82 -6.15 -25.19 24.92
N LYS A 83 -5.90 -24.04 25.60
CA LYS A 83 -5.03 -23.78 26.79
C LYS A 83 -3.54 -24.18 26.67
N GLY A 84 -2.54 -23.32 26.90
CA GLY A 84 -2.50 -22.08 27.71
C GLY A 84 -1.71 -22.32 29.00
N LEU A 85 -0.65 -21.55 29.24
CA LEU A 85 0.14 -21.54 30.47
C LEU A 85 0.34 -20.09 30.95
N TYR A 86 0.50 -19.90 32.26
CA TYR A 86 0.67 -18.60 32.91
C TYR A 86 1.89 -18.67 33.85
N THR A 87 2.26 -17.50 34.38
CA THR A 87 3.32 -17.23 35.38
C THR A 87 4.76 -17.09 34.83
N GLY A 88 5.53 -16.10 35.28
CA GLY A 88 5.06 -14.98 36.11
C GLY A 88 6.09 -13.97 36.62
N ALA A 89 5.55 -13.04 37.43
CA ALA A 89 6.20 -12.15 38.40
C ALA A 89 7.34 -11.23 37.91
N ALA A 90 7.09 -9.92 37.97
CA ALA A 90 8.15 -8.92 37.94
C ALA A 90 8.94 -8.91 39.26
N VAL A 91 10.25 -8.62 39.18
CA VAL A 91 11.06 -8.23 40.35
C VAL A 91 11.82 -6.94 40.04
N ALA A 92 11.44 -5.90 40.78
CA ALA A 92 12.16 -4.68 41.15
C ALA A 92 13.26 -4.10 40.24
N ALA A 93 13.10 -2.82 39.92
CA ALA A 93 14.22 -1.92 39.73
C ALA A 93 15.13 -1.92 40.99
N GLY A 94 16.34 -2.48 40.85
CA GLY A 94 17.30 -2.62 41.95
C GLY A 94 18.77 -2.39 41.57
N PHE A 95 19.04 -1.97 40.32
CA PHE A 95 20.40 -1.91 39.76
C PHE A 95 21.03 -0.50 39.66
N LEU A 96 20.30 0.56 40.02
CA LEU A 96 20.79 1.96 39.94
C LEU A 96 21.29 2.56 41.28
N VAL A 97 21.60 1.71 42.27
CA VAL A 97 22.27 2.15 43.52
C VAL A 97 23.61 1.42 43.74
N PHE A 98 23.78 0.22 43.17
CA PHE A 98 24.98 -0.61 43.38
C PHE A 98 26.27 -0.05 42.76
N TYR A 99 26.17 0.88 41.80
CA TYR A 99 27.32 1.52 41.14
C TYR A 99 27.67 2.92 41.66
N ALA A 100 26.91 3.46 42.63
CA ALA A 100 27.12 4.82 43.16
C ALA A 100 27.88 4.86 44.50
N ILE A 101 28.26 3.71 45.07
CA ILE A 101 28.93 3.60 46.38
C ILE A 101 30.17 2.69 46.28
N ARG A 102 30.99 2.87 45.23
CA ARG A 102 32.21 2.06 45.03
C ARG A 102 33.42 2.79 44.42
N ASP A 103 33.42 4.13 44.35
CA ASP A 103 34.58 4.87 43.84
C ASP A 103 34.75 6.27 44.46
N ALA A 104 34.78 6.34 45.80
CA ALA A 104 34.88 7.61 46.54
C ALA A 104 35.59 7.49 47.91
N ALA A 105 36.55 6.56 48.09
CA ALA A 105 37.16 6.33 49.41
C ALA A 105 38.56 5.67 49.46
N GLN A 106 39.49 5.91 48.51
CA GLN A 106 40.83 5.30 48.64
C GLN A 106 42.06 6.03 48.05
N TYR A 107 42.21 7.35 48.31
CA TYR A 107 43.50 8.04 48.16
C TYR A 107 43.73 9.17 49.20
N ASP A 108 43.69 8.83 50.48
CA ASP A 108 44.59 9.48 51.47
C ASP A 108 44.95 8.48 52.58
N SER A 109 46.24 8.20 52.76
CA SER A 109 46.76 7.22 53.72
C SER A 109 48.25 7.47 54.07
N VAL A 110 48.71 8.72 54.06
CA VAL A 110 50.08 9.07 54.49
C VAL A 110 50.08 10.28 55.45
N LYS A 111 49.30 10.21 56.55
CA LYS A 111 49.39 11.24 57.61
C LYS A 111 49.00 10.86 59.05
N ILE A 112 49.17 9.60 59.46
CA ILE A 112 49.01 9.17 60.87
C ILE A 112 50.28 8.50 61.44
N ILE A 113 51.42 9.18 61.28
CA ILE A 113 52.54 9.13 62.24
C ILE A 113 53.03 10.58 62.40
N GLY A 114 53.16 11.08 63.63
CA GLY A 114 53.71 12.42 63.89
C GLY A 114 52.86 13.42 64.68
N ARG A 115 51.82 13.01 65.42
CA ARG A 115 51.12 13.92 66.36
C ARG A 115 50.57 13.26 67.64
N GLN A 116 51.34 12.39 68.29
CA GLN A 116 50.94 11.79 69.58
C GLN A 116 52.09 11.58 70.60
N VAL A 117 53.06 12.49 70.60
CA VAL A 117 53.97 12.73 71.75
C VAL A 117 54.02 14.25 71.98
N VAL A 118 54.27 14.69 73.22
CA VAL A 118 54.10 16.08 73.71
C VAL A 118 52.63 16.49 73.89
N ALA A 119 51.85 15.63 74.55
CA ALA A 119 50.59 15.98 75.22
C ALA A 119 50.52 15.40 76.66
N GLN A 120 51.67 15.10 77.27
CA GLN A 120 51.74 14.50 78.62
C GLN A 120 53.01 14.91 79.40
N ALA A 121 53.41 16.19 79.27
CA ALA A 121 54.53 16.78 80.02
C ALA A 121 54.16 18.14 80.67
N THR A 122 52.87 18.50 80.69
CA THR A 122 52.38 19.84 81.06
C THR A 122 51.39 19.81 82.22
N GLN A 123 51.43 18.76 83.04
CA GLN A 123 50.45 18.51 84.11
C GLN A 123 51.09 18.03 85.42
N LEU A 124 52.34 18.43 85.70
CA LEU A 124 52.98 18.20 87.00
C LEU A 124 53.95 19.32 87.43
N LEU A 125 53.57 20.58 87.19
CA LEU A 125 54.18 21.75 87.87
C LEU A 125 53.25 22.98 87.94
N SER A 126 51.93 22.75 88.02
CA SER A 126 50.95 23.77 88.45
C SER A 126 50.68 23.66 89.96
N GLN A 127 51.76 23.66 90.74
CA GLN A 127 51.72 23.80 92.20
C GLN A 127 52.90 24.63 92.67
N VAL A 128 52.67 25.94 92.83
CA VAL A 128 52.90 26.73 94.06
C VAL A 128 52.61 28.19 93.71
N SER A 129 51.67 28.78 94.43
CA SER A 129 51.38 30.22 94.38
C SER A 129 51.87 30.89 95.65
N LYS A 130 52.40 32.11 95.52
CA LYS A 130 52.52 33.15 96.58
C LYS A 130 53.33 32.80 97.86
N THR A 131 54.59 33.24 97.88
CA THR A 131 55.29 33.86 99.05
C THR A 131 56.52 34.59 98.48
N SER A 132 56.64 35.92 98.53
CA SER A 132 56.96 36.79 99.68
C SER A 132 58.36 36.59 100.29
N LEU A 133 59.19 37.62 100.13
CA LEU A 133 60.35 38.08 100.94
C LEU A 133 60.60 37.36 102.28
N PRO A 134 61.89 37.17 102.65
CA PRO A 134 62.53 38.19 103.48
C PRO A 134 63.95 38.61 103.02
N ALA A 135 64.60 39.48 103.80
CA ALA A 135 65.90 40.08 103.50
C ALA A 135 66.95 39.83 104.61
N SER A 136 68.22 39.93 104.23
CA SER A 136 69.41 40.17 105.07
C SER A 136 70.38 41.01 104.21
N ARG A 137 71.03 42.11 104.60
CA ARG A 137 71.48 42.66 105.91
C ARG A 137 72.57 41.85 106.64
N GLN A 138 73.80 42.29 106.40
CA GLN A 138 74.67 42.96 107.40
C GLN A 138 75.60 42.12 108.29
N SER A 139 76.90 42.26 108.00
CA SER A 139 78.06 42.25 108.90
C SER A 139 79.17 43.03 108.13
N ASP A 140 79.86 44.05 108.62
CA ASP A 140 80.06 44.64 109.97
C ASP A 140 80.75 43.74 111.01
N ALA A 141 81.91 44.22 111.49
CA ALA A 141 82.61 43.87 112.74
C ALA A 141 83.24 42.44 112.85
N ASN A 142 84.40 42.23 113.49
CA ASN A 142 85.43 43.17 113.97
C ASN A 142 86.80 42.51 114.25
N GLN A 143 87.84 43.34 114.38
CA GLN A 143 89.05 43.19 115.23
C GLN A 143 89.81 41.84 115.32
N THR A 144 91.13 41.90 115.10
CA THR A 144 92.09 41.56 116.18
C THR A 144 93.47 42.22 115.96
N SER A 145 93.88 43.01 116.95
CA SER A 145 95.29 43.35 117.28
C SER A 145 95.69 42.45 118.50
N PRO A 146 96.91 42.51 119.12
CA PRO A 146 98.05 43.43 118.98
C PRO A 146 99.38 42.60 118.87
N PRO A 147 100.56 42.81 119.55
CA PRO A 147 100.95 43.71 120.66
C PRO A 147 101.92 44.86 120.30
N SER A 148 102.08 45.80 121.23
CA SER A 148 102.98 46.96 121.17
C SER A 148 104.23 46.76 122.04
N ALA A 149 105.40 47.27 121.60
CA ALA A 149 106.56 47.69 122.41
C ALA A 149 107.63 48.30 121.47
N GLN A 150 108.42 49.33 121.79
CA GLN A 150 108.42 50.39 122.81
C GLN A 150 108.94 51.65 122.08
N GLN A 151 108.30 52.82 122.14
CA GLN A 151 108.37 53.81 123.23
C GLN A 151 109.79 54.32 123.51
N VAL A 152 110.02 55.63 123.31
CA VAL A 152 110.60 56.61 124.27
C VAL A 152 111.04 57.89 123.54
N GLN A 153 110.71 59.04 124.12
CA GLN A 153 111.29 60.36 123.82
C GLN A 153 111.81 60.92 125.16
N VAL A 154 113.10 61.20 125.29
CA VAL A 154 113.72 61.80 126.49
C VAL A 154 114.74 62.85 126.07
N THR A 155 114.84 63.91 126.88
CA THR A 155 115.58 65.13 126.58
C THR A 155 116.83 65.27 127.48
N SER A 156 118.00 65.49 126.87
CA SER A 156 119.06 66.42 127.34
C SER A 156 119.91 66.14 128.61
N VAL A 157 120.90 67.04 128.81
CA VAL A 157 121.74 67.36 130.01
C VAL A 157 122.92 66.40 130.38
N PRO A 158 123.99 66.83 131.12
CA PRO A 158 125.31 66.99 130.48
C PRO A 158 126.59 66.61 131.28
N HIS A 159 127.78 66.73 130.62
CA HIS A 159 129.08 67.15 131.22
C HIS A 159 129.71 66.24 132.32
N PRO A 160 130.92 66.54 132.88
CA PRO A 160 132.13 67.20 132.35
C PRO A 160 133.40 66.28 132.49
N PRO A 161 134.55 66.68 133.09
CA PRO A 161 135.71 67.39 132.49
C PRO A 161 137.04 66.58 132.52
N GLN A 162 138.18 67.29 132.43
CA GLN A 162 139.60 66.88 132.62
C GLN A 162 140.23 66.15 131.42
N SER A 163 141.35 66.56 130.81
CA SER A 163 142.45 67.51 131.15
C SER A 163 143.41 67.09 132.26
N GLN A 164 144.61 66.59 131.90
CA GLN A 164 145.87 67.34 132.08
C GLN A 164 147.12 66.65 131.47
N ASN A 165 148.06 67.48 131.00
CA ASN A 165 149.52 67.27 130.86
C ASN A 165 150.06 66.16 129.91
N GLY A 166 151.27 66.37 129.34
CA GLY A 166 152.01 65.31 128.62
C GLY A 166 152.79 65.66 127.33
N GLU A 167 153.15 66.93 127.09
CA GLU A 167 154.15 67.43 126.12
C GLU A 167 154.60 66.51 124.96
N ARG A 168 153.99 66.67 123.76
CA ARG A 168 154.61 66.67 122.40
C ARG A 168 153.52 66.55 121.31
N ALA A 169 152.75 67.62 121.11
CA ALA A 169 151.59 67.60 120.21
C ALA A 169 151.57 68.82 119.27
N GLU A 170 152.21 68.70 118.10
CA GLU A 170 152.03 69.70 117.02
C GLU A 170 152.13 69.13 115.58
N ALA A 171 152.26 67.80 115.41
CA ALA A 171 152.39 67.15 114.10
C ALA A 171 151.29 66.12 113.74
N VAL A 172 150.56 65.56 114.72
CA VAL A 172 149.65 64.40 114.51
C VAL A 172 148.16 64.80 114.48
N ALA A 173 147.83 66.04 114.86
CA ALA A 173 146.44 66.48 115.01
C ALA A 173 145.69 66.73 113.68
N GLN A 174 146.40 66.93 112.57
CA GLN A 174 145.78 67.31 111.28
C GLN A 174 145.26 66.09 110.49
N GLU A 175 146.06 65.02 110.31
CA GLU A 175 145.65 63.81 109.56
C GLU A 175 144.32 63.22 110.04
N LEU A 176 144.11 63.16 111.36
CA LEU A 176 142.90 62.59 111.97
C LEU A 176 141.60 63.37 111.68
N THR A 177 141.70 64.62 111.23
CA THR A 177 140.54 65.43 110.81
C THR A 177 140.23 65.23 109.33
N GLU A 178 141.25 65.18 108.47
CA GLU A 178 141.08 64.93 107.04
C GLU A 178 140.61 63.50 106.74
N ALA A 179 141.09 62.51 107.52
CA ALA A 179 140.62 61.12 107.45
C ALA A 179 139.10 61.02 107.70
N ARG A 180 138.57 61.72 108.71
CA ARG A 180 137.13 61.74 109.00
C ARG A 180 136.32 62.50 107.95
N LEU A 181 136.85 63.59 107.41
CA LEU A 181 136.19 64.35 106.34
C LEU A 181 136.10 63.55 105.04
N THR A 182 137.16 62.82 104.68
CA THR A 182 137.17 61.96 103.48
C THR A 182 136.30 60.72 103.64
N GLU A 183 136.20 60.13 104.83
CA GLU A 183 135.23 59.07 105.11
C GLU A 183 133.78 59.57 105.02
N ALA A 184 133.47 60.75 105.57
CA ALA A 184 132.15 61.36 105.45
C ALA A 184 131.77 61.67 103.99
N ARG A 185 132.71 62.12 103.15
CA ARG A 185 132.46 62.29 101.71
C ARG A 185 132.13 60.96 101.03
N ARG A 186 132.88 59.89 101.31
CA ARG A 186 132.65 58.55 100.76
C ARG A 186 131.29 57.96 101.18
N THR A 187 130.79 58.26 102.38
CA THR A 187 129.44 57.81 102.78
C THR A 187 128.34 58.61 102.08
N ILE A 188 128.52 59.92 101.88
CA ILE A 188 127.59 60.76 101.09
C ILE A 188 127.55 60.29 99.63
N GLU A 189 128.70 60.07 98.98
CA GLU A 189 128.79 59.55 97.61
C GLU A 189 128.12 58.16 97.47
N ARG A 190 128.31 57.28 98.46
CA ARG A 190 127.65 55.96 98.50
C ARG A 190 126.13 56.08 98.64
N LEU A 191 125.64 56.97 99.50
CA LEU A 191 124.21 57.20 99.71
C LEU A 191 123.55 57.85 98.50
N ASP A 192 124.22 58.80 97.84
CA ASP A 192 123.75 59.41 96.59
C ASP A 192 123.75 58.38 95.44
N PHE A 193 124.77 57.53 95.32
CA PHE A 193 124.74 56.41 94.38
C PHE A 193 123.59 55.43 94.66
N GLN A 194 123.33 55.09 95.93
CA GLN A 194 122.18 54.27 96.31
C GLN A 194 120.84 54.95 95.97
N LEU A 195 120.70 56.24 96.26
CA LEU A 195 119.50 57.02 95.93
C LEU A 195 119.26 57.10 94.41
N ARG A 196 120.33 57.30 93.62
CA ARG A 196 120.28 57.24 92.14
C ARG A 196 119.94 55.84 91.63
N ALA A 197 120.42 54.78 92.28
CA ALA A 197 120.08 53.41 91.92
C ALA A 197 118.62 53.06 92.23
N GLU A 198 118.09 53.45 93.40
CA GLU A 198 116.69 53.23 93.75
C GLU A 198 115.73 54.10 92.95
N THR A 199 116.04 55.38 92.70
CA THR A 199 115.24 56.22 91.79
C THR A 199 115.25 55.67 90.36
N ALA A 200 116.39 55.19 89.85
CA ALA A 200 116.46 54.51 88.55
C ALA A 200 115.73 53.15 88.51
N LYS A 201 115.52 52.46 89.65
CA LYS A 201 114.61 51.31 89.74
C LYS A 201 113.15 51.76 89.72
N GLY A 202 112.80 52.75 90.55
CA GLY A 202 111.43 53.29 90.64
C GLY A 202 110.93 53.85 89.30
N ILE A 203 111.77 54.59 88.57
CA ILE A 203 111.46 55.08 87.22
C ILE A 203 111.18 53.92 86.26
N ARG A 204 111.97 52.84 86.30
CA ARG A 204 111.76 51.66 85.45
C ARG A 204 110.50 50.86 85.84
N SER A 205 110.18 50.74 87.13
CA SER A 205 108.91 50.13 87.58
C SER A 205 107.72 50.94 87.07
N LEU A 206 107.74 52.26 87.29
CA LEU A 206 106.69 53.17 86.84
C LEU A 206 106.56 53.24 85.31
N GLU A 207 107.65 53.09 84.56
CA GLU A 207 107.63 52.96 83.10
C GLU A 207 107.03 51.61 82.66
N GLN A 208 107.33 50.52 83.37
CA GLN A 208 106.75 49.20 83.12
C GLN A 208 105.25 49.17 83.46
N GLU A 209 104.84 49.74 84.59
CA GLU A 209 103.44 49.92 85.00
C GLU A 209 102.68 50.80 83.99
N ARG A 210 103.31 51.86 83.46
CA ARG A 210 102.76 52.66 82.35
C ARG A 210 102.61 51.83 81.08
N LYS A 211 103.60 51.02 80.69
CA LYS A 211 103.49 50.13 79.53
C LYS A 211 102.39 49.07 79.70
N GLN A 212 102.27 48.47 80.89
CA GLN A 212 101.24 47.49 81.21
C GLN A 212 99.83 48.13 81.24
N SER A 213 99.67 49.31 81.83
CA SER A 213 98.37 50.02 81.83
C SER A 213 97.98 50.55 80.44
N ILE A 214 98.94 50.97 79.60
CA ILE A 214 98.69 51.27 78.18
C ILE A 214 98.29 50.01 77.40
N ALA A 215 98.97 48.88 77.60
CA ALA A 215 98.62 47.61 76.97
C ALA A 215 97.20 47.15 77.37
N LEU A 216 96.87 47.16 78.66
CA LEU A 216 95.55 46.78 79.17
C LEU A 216 94.46 47.78 78.73
N ALA A 217 94.77 49.07 78.60
CA ALA A 217 93.87 50.05 78.00
C ALA A 217 93.60 49.77 76.51
N LEU A 218 94.61 49.29 75.77
CA LEU A 218 94.47 48.91 74.36
C LEU A 218 93.72 47.58 74.18
N GLU A 219 93.98 46.57 75.02
CA GLU A 219 93.24 45.30 75.05
C GLU A 219 91.77 45.53 75.43
N THR A 220 91.49 46.35 76.45
CA THR A 220 90.10 46.68 76.82
C THR A 220 89.41 47.55 75.78
N ALA A 221 90.14 48.38 75.02
CA ALA A 221 89.59 49.06 73.85
C ALA A 221 89.28 48.08 72.69
N ALA A 222 90.16 47.12 72.42
CA ALA A 222 89.94 46.09 71.41
C ALA A 222 88.73 45.22 71.77
N ALA A 223 88.64 44.70 73.00
CA ALA A 223 87.51 43.92 73.49
C ALA A 223 86.18 44.72 73.45
N ARG A 224 86.21 46.03 73.75
CA ARG A 224 85.04 46.91 73.58
C ARG A 224 84.64 47.07 72.11
N ASN A 225 85.60 47.17 71.19
CA ASN A 225 85.33 47.25 69.76
C ASN A 225 84.76 45.93 69.20
N GLU A 226 85.26 44.77 69.65
CA GLU A 226 84.69 43.46 69.30
C GLU A 226 83.30 43.24 69.88
N LEU A 227 83.06 43.68 71.13
CA LEU A 227 81.73 43.66 71.74
C LEU A 227 80.76 44.60 70.99
N ALA A 228 81.22 45.78 70.57
CA ALA A 228 80.43 46.70 69.75
C ALA A 228 80.13 46.12 68.36
N ALA A 229 81.11 45.48 67.72
CA ALA A 229 80.95 44.84 66.42
C ALA A 229 80.03 43.62 66.45
N SER A 230 80.13 42.78 67.48
CA SER A 230 79.21 41.64 67.68
C SER A 230 77.79 42.10 68.02
N ALA A 231 77.64 43.14 68.87
CA ALA A 231 76.34 43.76 69.12
C ALA A 231 75.75 44.42 67.87
N ALA A 232 76.57 45.00 66.98
CA ALA A 232 76.13 45.54 65.70
C ALA A 232 75.65 44.43 64.75
N ARG A 233 76.42 43.33 64.61
CA ARG A 233 76.01 42.14 63.84
C ARG A 233 74.70 41.53 64.35
N TYR A 234 74.53 41.45 65.67
CA TYR A 234 73.29 40.94 66.28
C TYR A 234 72.08 41.85 66.01
N ARG A 235 72.25 43.18 66.07
CA ARG A 235 71.20 44.13 65.67
C ARG A 235 70.85 43.97 64.19
N GLN A 236 71.84 43.92 63.30
CA GLN A 236 71.61 43.71 61.88
C GLN A 236 70.84 42.41 61.62
N ALA A 237 71.23 41.28 62.22
CA ALA A 237 70.51 40.02 62.07
C ALA A 237 69.06 40.10 62.59
N LEU A 238 68.82 40.79 63.69
CA LEU A 238 67.48 41.00 64.24
C LEU A 238 66.61 41.91 63.33
N ASP A 239 67.21 42.91 62.70
CA ASP A 239 66.53 43.81 61.77
C ASP A 239 66.29 43.16 60.39
N GLU A 240 67.19 42.28 59.94
CA GLU A 240 66.97 41.38 58.79
C GLU A 240 65.81 40.40 59.05
N GLU A 241 65.74 39.77 60.22
CA GLU A 241 64.63 38.88 60.58
C GLU A 241 63.28 39.64 60.72
N ARG A 242 63.31 40.90 61.19
CA ARG A 242 62.12 41.78 61.15
C ARG A 242 61.70 42.12 59.72
N ALA A 243 62.64 42.42 58.84
CA ALA A 243 62.38 42.67 57.42
C ALA A 243 61.82 41.41 56.71
N ARG A 244 62.37 40.23 57.00
CA ARG A 244 61.84 38.93 56.53
C ARG A 244 60.43 38.66 57.06
N SER A 245 60.20 38.87 58.35
CA SER A 245 58.88 38.67 58.98
C SER A 245 57.82 39.57 58.35
N THR A 246 58.10 40.87 58.19
CA THR A 246 57.17 41.82 57.57
C THR A 246 57.00 41.58 56.07
N ALA A 247 58.02 41.10 55.35
CA ALA A 247 57.87 40.66 53.97
C ALA A 247 56.91 39.45 53.87
N LEU A 248 57.10 38.42 54.71
CA LEU A 248 56.24 37.24 54.76
C LEU A 248 54.81 37.58 55.21
N GLU A 249 54.61 38.52 56.12
CA GLU A 249 53.27 39.03 56.50
C GLU A 249 52.58 39.71 55.31
N ASN A 250 53.31 40.51 54.53
CA ASN A 250 52.80 41.16 53.32
C ASN A 250 52.48 40.14 52.21
N GLU A 251 53.36 39.17 51.95
CA GLU A 251 53.11 38.07 51.00
C GLU A 251 51.91 37.21 51.41
N LEU A 252 51.76 36.93 52.70
CA LEU A 252 50.61 36.20 53.23
C LEU A 252 49.31 37.02 53.17
N ALA A 253 49.39 38.35 53.25
CA ALA A 253 48.25 39.24 53.04
C ALA A 253 47.85 39.34 51.56
N THR A 254 48.80 39.45 50.63
CA THR A 254 48.49 39.47 49.18
C THR A 254 47.95 38.11 48.73
N ALA A 255 48.55 36.99 49.17
CA ALA A 255 48.05 35.65 48.86
C ALA A 255 46.62 35.41 49.40
N LYS A 256 46.29 35.91 50.60
CA LYS A 256 44.91 35.88 51.12
C LYS A 256 43.95 36.69 50.26
N SER A 257 44.32 37.92 49.91
CA SER A 257 43.51 38.81 49.06
C SER A 257 43.29 38.22 47.66
N GLU A 258 44.30 37.57 47.09
CA GLU A 258 44.17 36.87 45.82
C GLU A 258 43.26 35.65 45.93
N ILE A 259 43.43 34.80 46.95
CA ILE A 259 42.54 33.64 47.19
C ILE A 259 41.10 34.08 47.41
N GLU A 260 40.86 35.18 48.15
CA GLU A 260 39.53 35.75 48.34
C GLU A 260 38.94 36.30 47.04
N THR A 261 39.75 36.94 46.20
CA THR A 261 39.37 37.42 44.87
C THR A 261 39.06 36.25 43.92
N GLN A 262 39.87 35.19 43.92
CA GLN A 262 39.63 33.98 43.14
C GLN A 262 38.35 33.26 43.61
N ALA A 263 38.13 33.15 44.93
CA ALA A 263 36.91 32.59 45.50
C ALA A 263 35.67 33.43 45.21
N ALA A 264 35.77 34.76 45.15
CA ALA A 264 34.69 35.63 44.70
C ALA A 264 34.36 35.39 43.22
N ARG A 265 35.37 35.37 42.34
CA ARG A 265 35.19 35.05 40.91
C ARG A 265 34.54 33.68 40.68
N LEU A 266 34.96 32.65 41.43
CA LEU A 266 34.37 31.32 41.35
C LEU A 266 32.90 31.28 41.81
N ARG A 267 32.53 32.05 42.83
CA ARG A 267 31.11 32.21 43.23
C ARG A 267 30.30 32.86 42.10
N THR A 268 30.77 33.99 41.57
CA THR A 268 30.09 34.68 40.45
C THR A 268 29.92 33.77 39.23
N ALA A 269 30.99 33.09 38.80
CA ALA A 269 30.92 32.17 37.66
C ALA A 269 29.97 30.98 37.91
N ASN A 270 29.90 30.47 39.15
CA ASN A 270 28.96 29.42 39.52
C ASN A 270 27.50 29.92 39.56
N ASP A 271 27.27 31.16 40.03
CA ASP A 271 25.94 31.78 40.04
C ASP A 271 25.47 32.14 38.63
N GLU A 272 26.37 32.55 37.74
CA GLU A 272 26.11 32.74 36.31
C GLU A 272 25.78 31.40 35.62
N ALA A 273 26.57 30.35 35.85
CA ALA A 273 26.29 29.01 35.35
C ALA A 273 24.94 28.46 35.85
N ALA A 274 24.62 28.69 37.13
CA ALA A 274 23.33 28.31 37.70
C ALA A 274 22.16 29.13 37.11
N GLN A 275 22.36 30.40 36.76
CA GLN A 275 21.37 31.21 36.05
C GLN A 275 21.16 30.74 34.61
N LEU A 276 22.23 30.43 33.87
CA LEU A 276 22.16 29.88 32.51
C LEU A 276 21.43 28.53 32.51
N ALA A 277 21.81 27.60 33.39
CA ALA A 277 21.14 26.30 33.51
C ALA A 277 19.65 26.42 33.87
N ARG A 278 19.28 27.38 34.74
CA ARG A 278 17.86 27.69 35.04
C ARG A 278 17.12 28.29 33.84
N ALA A 279 17.76 29.18 33.07
CA ALA A 279 17.17 29.78 31.88
C ALA A 279 16.98 28.76 30.74
N GLU A 280 17.92 27.83 30.58
CA GLU A 280 17.82 26.72 29.63
C GLU A 280 16.75 25.69 30.05
N ALA A 281 16.69 25.34 31.34
CA ALA A 281 15.62 24.51 31.88
C ALA A 281 14.23 25.16 31.73
N ALA A 282 14.12 26.48 31.92
CA ALA A 282 12.87 27.21 31.70
C ALA A 282 12.45 27.20 30.22
N LYS A 283 13.41 27.38 29.29
CA LYS A 283 13.17 27.28 27.84
C LYS A 283 12.74 25.87 27.42
N SER A 284 13.39 24.82 27.94
CA SER A 284 13.06 23.43 27.59
C SER A 284 11.70 22.98 28.17
N LEU A 285 11.34 23.46 29.35
CA LEU A 285 9.99 23.30 29.90
C LEU A 285 8.95 24.05 29.05
N GLN A 286 9.25 25.27 28.60
CA GLN A 286 8.35 26.03 27.71
C GLN A 286 8.16 25.34 26.35
N SER A 287 9.21 24.80 25.74
CA SER A 287 9.08 24.04 24.48
C SER A 287 8.31 22.74 24.68
N LEU A 288 8.53 22.02 25.79
CA LEU A 288 7.78 20.81 26.12
C LEU A 288 6.30 21.12 26.40
N GLU A 289 5.98 22.23 27.06
CA GLU A 289 4.59 22.65 27.27
C GLU A 289 3.92 23.04 25.94
N GLN A 290 4.65 23.68 25.03
CA GLN A 290 4.17 24.02 23.69
C GLN A 290 3.92 22.77 22.83
N GLU A 291 4.85 21.80 22.83
CA GLU A 291 4.70 20.51 22.16
C GLU A 291 3.51 19.71 22.72
N ARG A 292 3.31 19.75 24.04
CA ARG A 292 2.14 19.14 24.70
C ARG A 292 0.82 19.84 24.36
N LYS A 293 0.82 21.15 24.12
CA LYS A 293 -0.35 21.89 23.60
C LYS A 293 -0.63 21.55 22.13
N GLN A 294 0.40 21.44 21.30
CA GLN A 294 0.26 21.08 19.88
C GLN A 294 -0.23 19.64 19.72
N SER A 295 0.36 18.68 20.42
CA SER A 295 -0.10 17.28 20.43
C SER A 295 -1.52 17.12 21.02
N ALA A 296 -1.90 17.90 22.04
CA ALA A 296 -3.28 17.93 22.52
C ALA A 296 -4.27 18.52 21.49
N ALA A 297 -3.88 19.56 20.75
CA ALA A 297 -4.69 20.14 19.68
C ALA A 297 -4.89 19.15 18.52
N HIS A 298 -3.81 18.52 18.03
CA HIS A 298 -3.89 17.51 16.98
C HIS A 298 -4.61 16.24 17.43
N ALA A 299 -4.54 15.85 18.72
CA ALA A 299 -5.34 14.76 19.26
C ALA A 299 -6.84 15.07 19.28
N LEU A 300 -7.22 16.33 19.53
CA LEU A 300 -8.61 16.79 19.44
C LEU A 300 -9.10 16.84 17.99
N GLU A 301 -8.28 17.38 17.07
CA GLU A 301 -8.52 17.43 15.63
C GLU A 301 -8.68 16.02 15.03
N ALA A 302 -7.81 15.08 15.42
CA ALA A 302 -7.94 13.68 15.04
C ALA A 302 -9.19 13.01 15.65
N ALA A 303 -9.66 13.45 16.81
CA ALA A 303 -10.90 12.96 17.40
C ALA A 303 -12.15 13.51 16.68
N THR A 304 -12.17 14.79 16.28
CA THR A 304 -13.28 15.36 15.48
C THR A 304 -13.31 14.73 14.09
N ALA A 305 -12.18 14.61 13.40
CA ALA A 305 -12.12 13.93 12.09
C ALA A 305 -12.56 12.46 12.15
N ARG A 306 -12.25 11.73 13.24
CA ARG A 306 -12.76 10.37 13.47
C ARG A 306 -14.27 10.33 13.68
N ASN A 307 -14.83 11.31 14.39
CA ASN A 307 -16.27 11.41 14.60
C ASN A 307 -17.01 11.77 13.30
N GLU A 308 -16.45 12.65 12.46
CA GLU A 308 -16.98 13.00 11.14
C GLU A 308 -16.91 11.83 10.16
N LEU A 309 -15.82 11.06 10.18
CA LEU A 309 -15.70 9.81 9.41
C LEU A 309 -16.68 8.72 9.91
N ALA A 310 -16.92 8.64 11.21
CA ALA A 310 -17.90 7.72 11.79
C ALA A 310 -19.36 8.11 11.45
N ALA A 311 -19.66 9.42 11.44
CA ALA A 311 -20.96 9.95 11.04
C ALA A 311 -21.23 9.71 9.55
N SER A 312 -20.34 10.14 8.66
CA SER A 312 -20.47 9.88 7.22
C SER A 312 -20.50 8.38 6.89
N SER A 313 -19.74 7.54 7.62
CA SER A 313 -19.85 6.08 7.51
C SER A 313 -21.19 5.51 8.01
N ALA A 314 -21.90 6.20 8.92
CA ALA A 314 -23.27 5.87 9.27
C ALA A 314 -24.26 6.31 8.18
N ASP A 315 -24.12 7.53 7.64
CA ASP A 315 -24.95 8.05 6.56
C ASP A 315 -24.87 7.17 5.30
N TYR A 316 -23.66 6.74 4.90
CA TYR A 316 -23.46 5.81 3.79
C TYR A 316 -24.09 4.43 4.05
N ARG A 317 -24.07 3.94 5.30
CA ARG A 317 -24.74 2.67 5.65
C ARG A 317 -26.26 2.82 5.62
N GLN A 318 -26.82 3.91 6.15
CA GLN A 318 -28.25 4.17 6.04
C GLN A 318 -28.68 4.30 4.57
N ALA A 319 -27.90 5.00 3.73
CA ALA A 319 -28.21 5.12 2.31
C ALA A 319 -28.21 3.76 1.58
N LEU A 320 -27.29 2.85 1.94
CA LEU A 320 -27.25 1.48 1.43
C LEU A 320 -28.39 0.61 1.98
N GLU A 321 -28.73 0.74 3.26
CA GLU A 321 -29.88 0.06 3.87
C GLU A 321 -31.20 0.52 3.21
N GLU A 322 -31.37 1.84 2.97
CA GLU A 322 -32.50 2.39 2.22
C GLU A 322 -32.53 1.94 0.76
N GLU A 323 -31.40 1.85 0.07
CA GLU A 323 -31.34 1.28 -1.29
C GLU A 323 -31.77 -0.19 -1.28
N SER A 324 -31.21 -0.99 -0.37
CA SER A 324 -31.55 -2.42 -0.24
C SER A 324 -33.02 -2.66 0.13
N ALA A 325 -33.63 -1.75 0.92
CA ALA A 325 -35.04 -1.79 1.24
C ALA A 325 -35.92 -1.40 0.05
N ARG A 326 -35.49 -0.44 -0.78
CA ARG A 326 -36.18 -0.04 -2.02
C ARG A 326 -36.10 -1.14 -3.07
N SER A 327 -34.94 -1.77 -3.27
CA SER A 327 -34.78 -2.88 -4.21
C SER A 327 -35.55 -4.13 -3.76
N ALA A 328 -35.49 -4.51 -2.47
CA ALA A 328 -36.33 -5.60 -1.94
C ALA A 328 -37.84 -5.31 -2.05
N ALA A 329 -38.27 -4.05 -1.89
CA ALA A 329 -39.66 -3.65 -2.12
C ALA A 329 -40.07 -3.76 -3.60
N LEU A 330 -39.19 -3.39 -4.53
CA LEU A 330 -39.40 -3.55 -5.98
C LEU A 330 -39.42 -5.03 -6.39
N GLU A 331 -38.54 -5.88 -5.85
CA GLU A 331 -38.59 -7.34 -6.07
C GLU A 331 -39.90 -7.95 -5.56
N SER A 332 -40.38 -7.52 -4.39
CA SER A 332 -41.67 -7.93 -3.85
C SER A 332 -42.84 -7.50 -4.75
N GLN A 333 -42.82 -6.27 -5.26
CA GLN A 333 -43.81 -5.77 -6.23
C GLN A 333 -43.77 -6.52 -7.57
N LEU A 334 -42.57 -6.83 -8.08
CA LEU A 334 -42.41 -7.64 -9.29
C LEU A 334 -42.94 -9.07 -9.08
N ALA A 335 -42.67 -9.68 -7.92
CA ALA A 335 -43.17 -11.01 -7.58
C ALA A 335 -44.70 -11.04 -7.40
N THR A 336 -45.34 -9.98 -6.88
CA THR A 336 -46.81 -9.90 -6.85
C THR A 336 -47.40 -9.67 -8.24
N ALA A 337 -46.81 -8.79 -9.06
CA ALA A 337 -47.25 -8.56 -10.43
C ALA A 337 -47.11 -9.82 -11.31
N GLN A 338 -46.02 -10.59 -11.16
CA GLN A 338 -45.83 -11.88 -11.83
C GLN A 338 -46.94 -12.88 -11.45
N ARG A 339 -47.25 -13.03 -10.15
CA ARG A 339 -48.34 -13.91 -9.70
C ARG A 339 -49.71 -13.44 -10.18
N GLU A 340 -49.93 -12.13 -10.31
CA GLU A 340 -51.17 -11.60 -10.88
C GLU A 340 -51.25 -11.92 -12.39
N ILE A 341 -50.17 -11.74 -13.16
CA ILE A 341 -50.11 -12.14 -14.57
C ILE A 341 -50.31 -13.66 -14.73
N GLU A 342 -49.69 -14.49 -13.89
CA GLU A 342 -49.89 -15.95 -13.90
C GLU A 342 -51.33 -16.35 -13.60
N THR A 343 -51.98 -15.72 -12.61
CA THR A 343 -53.38 -16.01 -12.27
C THR A 343 -54.37 -15.46 -13.30
N GLN A 344 -54.07 -14.33 -13.95
CA GLN A 344 -54.82 -13.85 -15.11
C GLN A 344 -54.65 -14.79 -16.31
N ALA A 345 -53.43 -15.26 -16.61
CA ALA A 345 -53.16 -16.23 -17.67
C ALA A 345 -53.82 -17.59 -17.41
N ALA A 346 -53.87 -18.05 -16.15
CA ALA A 346 -54.61 -19.23 -15.75
C ALA A 346 -56.13 -19.07 -15.98
N ARG A 347 -56.71 -17.92 -15.63
CA ARG A 347 -58.12 -17.60 -15.92
C ARG A 347 -58.41 -17.60 -17.42
N LEU A 348 -57.55 -16.97 -18.23
CA LEU A 348 -57.67 -16.96 -19.69
C LEU A 348 -57.58 -18.37 -20.28
N ARG A 349 -56.68 -19.23 -19.78
CA ARG A 349 -56.64 -20.66 -20.14
C ARG A 349 -57.95 -21.37 -19.79
N THR A 350 -58.49 -21.20 -18.58
CA THR A 350 -59.77 -21.85 -18.21
C THR A 350 -60.94 -21.41 -19.10
N VAL A 351 -61.02 -20.13 -19.47
CA VAL A 351 -62.03 -19.63 -20.41
C VAL A 351 -61.80 -20.15 -21.83
N SER A 352 -60.55 -20.27 -22.27
CA SER A 352 -60.20 -20.87 -23.57
C SER A 352 -60.49 -22.37 -23.63
N ASP A 353 -60.27 -23.10 -22.53
CA ASP A 353 -60.61 -24.52 -22.41
C ASP A 353 -62.14 -24.73 -22.38
N GLU A 354 -62.88 -23.85 -21.71
CA GLU A 354 -64.34 -23.93 -21.60
C GLU A 354 -65.04 -23.55 -22.91
N THR A 355 -64.62 -22.45 -23.55
CA THR A 355 -65.07 -22.12 -24.93
C THR A 355 -64.66 -23.20 -25.93
N GLY A 356 -63.46 -23.78 -25.80
CA GLY A 356 -63.01 -24.94 -26.56
C GLY A 356 -63.93 -26.15 -26.38
N ARG A 357 -64.27 -26.52 -25.14
CA ARG A 357 -65.21 -27.62 -24.83
C ARG A 357 -66.61 -27.36 -25.38
N LEU A 358 -67.12 -26.13 -25.25
CA LEU A 358 -68.42 -25.74 -25.79
C LEU A 358 -68.44 -25.87 -27.32
N ALA A 359 -67.42 -25.35 -28.01
CA ALA A 359 -67.29 -25.47 -29.46
C ALA A 359 -67.14 -26.94 -29.93
N HIS A 360 -66.41 -27.79 -29.20
CA HIS A 360 -66.34 -29.22 -29.49
C HIS A 360 -67.67 -29.95 -29.25
N ALA A 361 -68.40 -29.59 -28.19
CA ALA A 361 -69.72 -30.16 -27.90
C ALA A 361 -70.79 -29.72 -28.92
N GLU A 362 -70.72 -28.48 -29.40
CA GLU A 362 -71.57 -27.97 -30.49
C GLU A 362 -71.20 -28.61 -31.84
N ALA A 363 -69.92 -28.71 -32.17
CA ALA A 363 -69.45 -29.44 -33.36
C ALA A 363 -69.89 -30.91 -33.34
N ALA A 364 -69.79 -31.59 -32.18
CA ALA A 364 -70.26 -32.97 -32.02
C ALA A 364 -71.78 -33.10 -32.23
N LYS A 365 -72.58 -32.17 -31.69
CA LYS A 365 -74.03 -32.10 -31.96
C LYS A 365 -74.32 -31.88 -33.44
N ASN A 366 -73.61 -30.97 -34.10
CA ASN A 366 -73.80 -30.64 -35.51
C ASN A 366 -73.37 -31.79 -36.44
N VAL A 367 -72.36 -32.58 -36.06
CA VAL A 367 -72.03 -33.84 -36.74
C VAL A 367 -73.12 -34.88 -36.52
N GLN A 368 -73.66 -35.00 -35.31
CA GLN A 368 -74.74 -35.95 -35.00
C GLN A 368 -76.05 -35.62 -35.75
N THR A 369 -76.45 -34.35 -35.81
CA THR A 369 -77.65 -33.93 -36.58
C THR A 369 -77.44 -34.17 -38.08
N LEU A 370 -76.28 -33.80 -38.64
CA LEU A 370 -75.96 -34.03 -40.05
C LEU A 370 -75.82 -35.53 -40.39
N GLU A 371 -75.36 -36.37 -39.47
CA GLU A 371 -75.38 -37.83 -39.63
C GLU A 371 -76.83 -38.38 -39.59
N GLN A 372 -77.70 -37.80 -38.77
CA GLN A 372 -79.12 -38.18 -38.70
C GLN A 372 -79.89 -37.72 -39.96
N GLU A 373 -79.64 -36.52 -40.47
CA GLU A 373 -80.13 -36.05 -41.77
C GLU A 373 -79.61 -36.92 -42.92
N ARG A 374 -78.35 -37.36 -42.87
CA ARG A 374 -77.79 -38.34 -43.83
C ARG A 374 -78.49 -39.70 -43.75
N LYS A 375 -78.81 -40.19 -42.55
CA LYS A 375 -79.58 -41.44 -42.36
C LYS A 375 -81.01 -41.29 -42.90
N GLN A 376 -81.69 -40.18 -42.61
CA GLN A 376 -83.04 -39.90 -43.13
C GLN A 376 -83.06 -39.75 -44.65
N SER A 377 -82.13 -38.97 -45.23
CA SER A 377 -82.02 -38.81 -46.69
C SER A 377 -81.58 -40.08 -47.41
N ALA A 378 -80.77 -40.95 -46.78
CA ALA A 378 -80.45 -42.27 -47.32
C ALA A 378 -81.67 -43.20 -47.37
N VAL A 379 -82.53 -43.19 -46.34
CA VAL A 379 -83.81 -43.93 -46.35
C VAL A 379 -84.74 -43.38 -47.45
N LEU A 380 -84.94 -42.06 -47.51
CA LEU A 380 -85.76 -41.43 -48.56
C LEU A 380 -85.21 -41.67 -49.97
N ALA A 381 -83.90 -41.79 -50.15
CA ALA A 381 -83.27 -42.15 -51.41
C ALA A 381 -83.48 -43.63 -51.78
N LEU A 382 -83.48 -44.53 -50.79
CA LEU A 382 -83.81 -45.95 -50.98
C LEU A 382 -85.28 -46.10 -51.40
N ASP A 383 -86.20 -45.45 -50.69
CA ASP A 383 -87.64 -45.46 -50.99
C ASP A 383 -87.92 -44.86 -52.39
N ALA A 384 -87.27 -43.75 -52.73
CA ALA A 384 -87.36 -43.15 -54.06
C ALA A 384 -86.76 -44.05 -55.17
N ALA A 385 -85.71 -44.82 -54.88
CA ALA A 385 -85.15 -45.80 -55.80
C ALA A 385 -86.08 -47.01 -55.97
N ALA A 386 -86.70 -47.50 -54.89
CA ALA A 386 -87.70 -48.55 -54.93
C ALA A 386 -88.91 -48.13 -55.77
N ALA A 387 -89.50 -46.96 -55.49
CA ALA A 387 -90.63 -46.40 -56.25
C ALA A 387 -90.30 -46.18 -57.74
N ARG A 388 -89.07 -45.73 -58.06
CA ARG A 388 -88.59 -45.66 -59.46
C ARG A 388 -88.49 -47.04 -60.11
N SER A 389 -88.06 -48.07 -59.37
CA SER A 389 -87.98 -49.45 -59.89
C SER A 389 -89.38 -50.04 -60.13
N GLU A 390 -90.35 -49.78 -59.25
CA GLU A 390 -91.75 -50.18 -59.44
C GLU A 390 -92.41 -49.45 -60.62
N LEU A 391 -92.13 -48.15 -60.80
CA LEU A 391 -92.59 -47.38 -61.95
C LEU A 391 -91.98 -47.89 -63.26
N ALA A 392 -90.69 -48.24 -63.26
CA ALA A 392 -90.03 -48.85 -64.43
C ALA A 392 -90.58 -50.26 -64.75
N ALA A 393 -90.84 -51.07 -63.72
CA ALA A 393 -91.40 -52.41 -63.85
C ALA A 393 -92.88 -52.41 -64.28
N SER A 394 -93.67 -51.44 -63.82
CA SER A 394 -95.08 -51.26 -64.25
C SER A 394 -95.16 -50.65 -65.66
N SER A 395 -94.33 -49.65 -65.98
CA SER A 395 -94.16 -49.14 -67.35
C SER A 395 -93.76 -50.26 -68.33
N THR A 396 -92.88 -51.17 -67.92
CA THR A 396 -92.43 -52.29 -68.76
C THR A 396 -93.51 -53.37 -68.90
N ARG A 397 -94.25 -53.70 -67.83
CA ARG A 397 -95.45 -54.55 -67.92
C ARG A 397 -96.52 -53.94 -68.84
N HIS A 398 -96.74 -52.62 -68.78
CA HIS A 398 -97.69 -51.94 -69.66
C HIS A 398 -97.23 -51.96 -71.13
N ARG A 399 -95.93 -51.80 -71.39
CA ARG A 399 -95.34 -51.97 -72.73
C ARG A 399 -95.53 -53.40 -73.25
N GLN A 400 -95.22 -54.41 -72.43
CA GLN A 400 -95.44 -55.82 -72.77
C GLN A 400 -96.91 -56.12 -73.08
N ALA A 401 -97.86 -55.60 -72.28
CA ALA A 401 -99.29 -55.76 -72.54
C ALA A 401 -99.72 -55.09 -73.87
N LEU A 402 -99.19 -53.91 -74.19
CA LEU A 402 -99.43 -53.25 -75.49
C LEU A 402 -98.83 -54.04 -76.66
N ASP A 403 -97.66 -54.65 -76.48
CA ASP A 403 -97.00 -55.46 -77.50
C ASP A 403 -97.65 -56.84 -77.67
N GLU A 404 -98.21 -57.42 -76.60
CA GLU A 404 -99.10 -58.58 -76.67
C GLU A 404 -100.40 -58.25 -77.42
N GLU A 405 -101.06 -57.12 -77.12
CA GLU A 405 -102.27 -56.71 -77.85
C GLU A 405 -101.98 -56.38 -79.33
N ARG A 406 -100.79 -55.83 -79.64
CA ARG A 406 -100.31 -55.71 -81.03
C ARG A 406 -100.09 -57.08 -81.68
N ALA A 407 -99.51 -58.04 -80.98
CA ALA A 407 -99.31 -59.40 -81.51
C ALA A 407 -100.65 -60.14 -81.72
N ARG A 408 -101.59 -60.02 -80.78
CA ARG A 408 -102.96 -60.59 -80.88
C ARG A 408 -103.74 -59.96 -82.02
N SER A 409 -103.74 -58.63 -82.15
CA SER A 409 -104.42 -57.93 -83.25
C SER A 409 -103.75 -58.19 -84.62
N ALA A 410 -102.42 -58.36 -84.67
CA ALA A 410 -101.73 -58.81 -85.88
C ALA A 410 -102.07 -60.25 -86.26
N ALA A 411 -102.18 -61.17 -85.30
CA ALA A 411 -102.61 -62.55 -85.53
C ALA A 411 -104.07 -62.61 -86.02
N LEU A 412 -104.99 -61.89 -85.37
CA LEU A 412 -106.38 -61.78 -85.82
C LEU A 412 -106.49 -61.14 -87.22
N ALA A 413 -105.61 -60.19 -87.56
CA ALA A 413 -105.54 -59.62 -88.91
C ALA A 413 -105.02 -60.64 -89.95
N GLN A 414 -104.08 -61.53 -89.57
CA GLN A 414 -103.65 -62.65 -90.42
C GLN A 414 -104.76 -63.69 -90.59
N GLU A 415 -105.46 -64.08 -89.51
CA GLU A 415 -106.61 -65.00 -89.56
C GLU A 415 -107.71 -64.46 -90.48
N LEU A 416 -108.07 -63.18 -90.34
CA LEU A 416 -109.02 -62.50 -91.24
C LEU A 416 -108.53 -62.41 -92.68
N ALA A 417 -107.22 -62.25 -92.92
CA ALA A 417 -106.65 -62.28 -94.27
C ALA A 417 -106.70 -63.68 -94.88
N THR A 418 -106.40 -64.74 -94.12
CA THR A 418 -106.53 -66.12 -94.58
C THR A 418 -107.99 -66.51 -94.83
N ALA A 419 -108.92 -66.08 -93.98
CA ALA A 419 -110.36 -66.31 -94.19
C ALA A 419 -110.87 -65.58 -95.45
N ARG A 420 -110.39 -64.36 -95.73
CA ARG A 420 -110.69 -63.66 -96.99
C ARG A 420 -110.14 -64.40 -98.21
N LEU A 421 -108.87 -64.83 -98.17
CA LEU A 421 -108.25 -65.61 -99.26
C LEU A 421 -109.01 -66.94 -99.50
N GLU A 422 -109.48 -67.59 -98.44
CA GLU A 422 -110.26 -68.82 -98.53
C GLU A 422 -111.66 -68.57 -99.10
N ILE A 423 -112.34 -67.49 -98.71
CA ILE A 423 -113.61 -67.05 -99.32
C ILE A 423 -113.43 -66.70 -100.81
N GLU A 424 -112.37 -65.98 -101.16
CA GLU A 424 -112.01 -65.68 -102.56
C GLU A 424 -111.71 -66.97 -103.36
N THR A 425 -111.03 -67.93 -102.74
CA THR A 425 -110.77 -69.26 -103.33
C THR A 425 -112.06 -70.07 -103.50
N GLN A 426 -113.00 -70.00 -102.56
CA GLN A 426 -114.32 -70.63 -102.70
C GLN A 426 -115.15 -69.96 -103.81
N MET A 427 -115.13 -68.62 -103.91
CA MET A 427 -115.76 -67.89 -105.01
C MET A 427 -115.15 -68.25 -106.37
N ALA A 428 -113.82 -68.36 -106.47
CA ALA A 428 -113.14 -68.79 -107.69
C ALA A 428 -113.51 -70.23 -108.10
N ARG A 429 -113.65 -71.15 -107.14
CA ARG A 429 -114.14 -72.52 -107.39
C ARG A 429 -115.60 -72.53 -107.89
N LEU A 430 -116.47 -71.72 -107.30
CA LEU A 430 -117.86 -71.58 -107.75
C LEU A 430 -117.96 -70.99 -109.16
N GLN A 431 -117.14 -69.98 -109.48
CA GLN A 431 -117.04 -69.43 -110.83
C GLN A 431 -116.48 -70.46 -111.83
N ALA A 432 -115.47 -71.24 -111.45
CA ALA A 432 -114.94 -72.31 -112.30
C ALA A 432 -116.01 -73.35 -112.66
N ALA A 433 -116.76 -73.86 -111.67
CA ALA A 433 -117.87 -74.81 -111.91
C ALA A 433 -119.01 -74.18 -112.74
N SER A 434 -119.29 -72.88 -112.56
CA SER A 434 -120.22 -72.15 -113.41
C SER A 434 -119.73 -72.02 -114.86
N ASN A 435 -118.42 -71.89 -115.07
CA ASN A 435 -117.81 -71.82 -116.40
C ASN A 435 -117.78 -73.20 -117.09
N GLU A 436 -117.51 -74.29 -116.36
CA GLU A 436 -117.61 -75.66 -116.89
C GLU A 436 -119.05 -76.01 -117.32
N THR A 437 -120.05 -75.66 -116.50
CA THR A 437 -121.46 -75.85 -116.88
C THR A 437 -121.91 -74.93 -118.03
N GLY A 438 -121.27 -73.77 -118.19
CA GLY A 438 -121.38 -72.94 -119.39
C GLY A 438 -120.82 -73.63 -120.64
N GLN A 439 -119.58 -74.13 -120.58
CA GLN A 439 -118.90 -74.81 -121.68
C GLN A 439 -119.63 -76.09 -122.11
N LEU A 440 -120.13 -76.90 -121.17
CA LEU A 440 -120.94 -78.09 -121.48
C LEU A 440 -122.21 -77.73 -122.26
N ARG A 441 -122.94 -76.67 -121.87
CA ARG A 441 -124.10 -76.18 -122.63
C ARG A 441 -123.68 -75.72 -124.03
N GLN A 442 -122.60 -74.95 -124.12
CA GLN A 442 -122.11 -74.41 -125.39
C GLN A 442 -121.73 -75.53 -126.38
N ALA A 443 -121.05 -76.58 -125.89
CA ALA A 443 -120.71 -77.77 -126.67
C ALA A 443 -121.95 -78.54 -127.15
N THR A 444 -123.00 -78.68 -126.32
CA THR A 444 -124.26 -79.30 -126.78
C THR A 444 -124.97 -78.45 -127.84
N THR A 445 -124.92 -77.11 -127.75
CA THR A 445 -125.51 -76.25 -128.77
C THR A 445 -124.74 -76.24 -130.09
N SER A 446 -123.40 -76.29 -130.07
CA SER A 446 -122.61 -76.38 -131.30
C SER A 446 -122.77 -77.73 -132.00
N ALA A 447 -122.84 -78.84 -131.25
CA ALA A 447 -123.09 -80.17 -131.81
C ALA A 447 -124.46 -80.29 -132.51
N MET A 448 -125.48 -79.57 -132.02
CA MET A 448 -126.76 -79.46 -132.71
C MET A 448 -126.67 -78.56 -133.96
N ALA A 449 -125.98 -77.42 -133.86
CA ALA A 449 -125.82 -76.47 -134.96
C ALA A 449 -125.06 -77.08 -136.15
N GLU A 450 -123.99 -77.87 -135.92
CA GLU A 450 -123.23 -78.52 -136.99
C GLU A 450 -124.07 -79.54 -137.79
N LEU A 451 -125.00 -80.23 -137.12
CA LEU A 451 -125.94 -81.17 -137.78
C LEU A 451 -126.94 -80.44 -138.69
N GLU A 452 -127.45 -79.28 -138.26
CA GLU A 452 -128.31 -78.44 -139.10
C GLU A 452 -127.53 -77.73 -140.21
N GLN A 453 -126.29 -77.29 -139.93
CA GLN A 453 -125.42 -76.67 -140.91
C GLN A 453 -125.00 -77.66 -142.01
N SER A 454 -124.80 -78.95 -141.70
CA SER A 454 -124.65 -80.00 -142.72
C SER A 454 -125.88 -80.08 -143.65
N ARG A 455 -127.10 -80.05 -143.10
CA ARG A 455 -128.35 -80.09 -143.90
C ARG A 455 -128.57 -78.81 -144.72
N GLN A 456 -128.11 -77.66 -144.24
CA GLN A 456 -128.29 -76.39 -144.94
C GLN A 456 -127.14 -76.10 -145.92
N GLN A 457 -125.92 -76.62 -145.71
CA GLN A 457 -124.83 -76.53 -146.69
C GLN A 457 -125.15 -77.29 -147.99
N GLU A 458 -125.97 -78.35 -147.93
CA GLU A 458 -126.54 -79.04 -149.09
C GLU A 458 -127.53 -78.15 -149.89
N ARG A 459 -128.06 -77.08 -149.27
CA ARG A 459 -128.99 -76.10 -149.88
C ARG A 459 -128.29 -74.79 -150.26
N ASP A 460 -127.34 -74.32 -149.45
CA ASP A 460 -126.57 -73.10 -149.66
C ASP A 460 -125.40 -73.30 -150.64
N ARG A 461 -125.28 -74.52 -151.19
CA ARG A 461 -124.73 -74.79 -152.53
C ARG A 461 -125.47 -74.00 -153.65
N ILE A 462 -126.37 -73.09 -153.28
CA ILE A 462 -127.22 -72.19 -154.08
C ILE A 462 -127.25 -70.68 -153.54
N ALA A 463 -126.54 -70.18 -152.46
CA ALA A 463 -126.57 -68.73 -151.86
C ALA A 463 -125.35 -68.19 -150.87
N ALA A 464 -125.31 -67.00 -150.09
CA ALA A 464 -124.14 -66.38 -149.20
C ALA A 464 -124.30 -65.09 -148.13
N MET A 465 -123.32 -64.63 -147.20
CA MET A 465 -123.34 -63.42 -146.14
C MET A 465 -122.01 -62.85 -145.29
N ALA A 466 -121.93 -61.68 -144.50
CA ALA A 466 -120.78 -61.03 -143.59
C ALA A 466 -121.07 -59.72 -142.61
N ARG A 467 -120.34 -58.90 -141.69
CA ARG A 467 -119.06 -58.72 -140.74
C ARG A 467 -118.81 -57.36 -139.78
N ASP A 468 -117.75 -57.22 -138.84
CA ASP A 468 -116.90 -56.06 -138.11
C ASP A 468 -117.29 -55.12 -136.79
N VAL A 469 -116.60 -54.24 -135.87
CA VAL A 469 -115.23 -53.59 -135.36
C VAL A 469 -115.18 -52.66 -133.95
N ALA A 470 -114.05 -52.12 -133.24
CA ALA A 470 -113.95 -51.31 -131.85
C ALA A 470 -112.66 -50.38 -131.25
N PRO A 471 -112.61 -49.59 -130.04
CA PRO A 471 -111.59 -48.48 -129.47
C PRO A 471 -111.12 -48.17 -127.88
N GLY A 472 -110.29 -47.10 -127.38
CA GLY A 472 -109.81 -46.68 -125.89
C GLY A 472 -108.86 -45.37 -125.41
N ASN A 473 -108.48 -44.95 -124.08
CA ASN A 473 -107.66 -43.67 -123.54
C ASN A 473 -107.09 -43.40 -121.95
N ALA A 474 -106.19 -42.39 -121.46
CA ALA A 474 -105.61 -41.97 -120.00
C ALA A 474 -104.70 -40.58 -119.68
N VAL A 475 -103.96 -39.90 -118.62
CA VAL A 475 -103.44 -39.75 -117.08
C VAL A 475 -102.79 -38.30 -116.47
N LEU A 476 -102.04 -38.05 -115.25
CA LEU A 476 -101.56 -36.71 -114.46
C LEU A 476 -100.35 -36.56 -113.27
N ALA A 477 -99.81 -35.35 -112.67
CA ALA A 477 -98.72 -35.04 -111.51
C ALA A 477 -98.39 -33.49 -110.91
N HIS A 478 -97.51 -32.82 -109.97
CA HIS A 478 -96.55 -32.84 -108.67
C HIS A 478 -95.84 -31.44 -107.99
N ALA A 479 -95.00 -31.26 -106.82
CA ALA A 479 -94.39 -29.95 -106.07
C ALA A 479 -93.15 -29.84 -104.90
N MET A 480 -92.58 -28.67 -104.25
CA MET A 480 -91.32 -28.47 -103.25
C MET A 480 -90.89 -27.09 -102.32
N PRO A 481 -89.93 -26.96 -101.24
CA PRO A 481 -89.47 -25.75 -100.26
C PRO A 481 -87.93 -25.40 -99.59
N GLU A 482 -87.58 -24.44 -98.58
CA GLU A 482 -86.16 -23.81 -98.07
C GLU A 482 -85.79 -23.03 -96.59
N PRO A 483 -84.49 -22.77 -95.98
CA PRO A 483 -83.96 -22.06 -94.61
C PRO A 483 -82.41 -21.36 -94.34
N VAL A 484 -81.63 -20.67 -93.32
CA VAL A 484 -81.42 -19.88 -91.91
C VAL A 484 -80.05 -18.94 -91.52
N LYS A 485 -79.49 -18.59 -90.22
CA LYS A 485 -78.37 -17.54 -89.67
C LYS A 485 -77.55 -17.76 -88.22
N SER A 486 -76.62 -17.08 -87.35
CA SER A 486 -75.68 -15.83 -86.91
C SER A 486 -74.60 -16.08 -85.65
N GLY A 487 -73.66 -15.36 -84.82
CA GLY A 487 -72.80 -14.07 -84.39
C GLY A 487 -71.97 -14.14 -82.94
N ASP A 488 -71.06 -13.38 -82.11
CA ASP A 488 -70.00 -12.20 -81.91
C ASP A 488 -69.30 -12.07 -80.36
N GLY A 489 -68.26 -11.37 -79.63
CA GLY A 489 -67.01 -10.38 -79.52
C GLY A 489 -66.22 -10.00 -78.06
N PRO A 490 -64.97 -9.29 -77.82
CA PRO A 490 -64.02 -9.12 -76.53
C PRO A 490 -63.00 -7.84 -76.08
N ASP A 491 -62.12 -7.77 -74.93
CA ASP A 491 -61.03 -6.69 -74.38
C ASP A 491 -59.90 -7.09 -73.20
N THR A 492 -58.89 -6.48 -72.35
CA THR A 492 -58.14 -5.17 -71.76
C THR A 492 -56.71 -5.29 -70.86
N ALA A 493 -55.75 -4.28 -70.47
CA ALA A 493 -54.51 -4.28 -69.42
C ALA A 493 -53.42 -3.04 -69.06
N GLN A 494 -52.53 -2.91 -67.93
CA GLN A 494 -51.18 -2.04 -67.68
C GLN A 494 -50.10 -2.19 -66.43
N VAL A 495 -48.72 -1.86 -66.52
CA VAL A 495 -47.49 -2.15 -65.57
C VAL A 495 -46.06 -1.35 -65.76
N SER A 496 -45.01 -1.28 -64.83
CA SER A 496 -43.44 -1.43 -65.02
C SER A 496 -42.30 -0.72 -64.12
N GLU A 497 -40.99 -1.18 -64.12
CA GLU A 497 -39.71 -0.72 -63.37
C GLU A 497 -38.32 -1.15 -64.03
N VAL A 498 -37.09 -0.54 -63.74
CA VAL A 498 -35.66 -1.12 -63.88
C VAL A 498 -34.44 -0.23 -63.35
N ALA A 499 -33.19 -0.76 -63.14
CA ALA A 499 -31.93 -0.14 -62.53
C ALA A 499 -30.60 -0.22 -63.39
N ALA A 500 -29.28 -0.01 -63.04
CA ALA A 500 -28.44 0.02 -61.78
C ALA A 500 -27.07 0.85 -61.70
N LEU A 501 -25.83 0.28 -61.80
CA LEU A 501 -24.52 0.76 -61.16
C LEU A 501 -23.18 0.59 -62.03
N PRO A 502 -21.89 0.63 -61.53
CA PRO A 502 -21.01 1.76 -61.05
C PRO A 502 -19.51 1.76 -61.56
N GLN A 503 -18.62 2.69 -61.11
CA GLN A 503 -17.17 2.48 -60.72
C GLN A 503 -16.32 3.77 -60.51
N THR A 504 -15.51 3.86 -59.42
CA THR A 504 -14.15 4.49 -59.29
C THR A 504 -13.74 4.61 -57.80
N THR A 505 -13.00 3.64 -57.24
CA THR A 505 -12.35 3.72 -55.89
C THR A 505 -11.42 2.50 -55.67
N ILE A 506 -10.09 2.67 -55.66
CA ILE A 506 -9.14 1.54 -55.38
C ILE A 506 -7.96 1.94 -54.47
N ALA A 507 -7.38 3.15 -54.60
CA ALA A 507 -6.16 3.52 -53.87
C ALA A 507 -6.35 3.65 -52.34
N GLU A 508 -7.39 4.36 -51.90
CA GLU A 508 -7.62 4.68 -50.47
C GLU A 508 -8.05 3.48 -49.62
N ALA A 509 -8.50 2.39 -50.26
CA ALA A 509 -8.90 1.18 -49.56
C ALA A 509 -7.72 0.42 -48.93
N GLN A 510 -6.51 0.56 -49.49
CA GLN A 510 -5.36 -0.27 -49.12
C GLN A 510 -4.71 0.19 -47.81
N SER A 511 -4.41 1.48 -47.67
CA SER A 511 -3.83 2.06 -46.45
C SER A 511 -4.76 1.90 -45.23
N ASN A 512 -6.07 2.08 -45.43
CA ASN A 512 -7.09 1.89 -44.38
C ASN A 512 -7.18 0.41 -43.94
N THR A 513 -7.05 -0.52 -44.89
CA THR A 513 -6.97 -1.97 -44.59
C THR A 513 -5.71 -2.31 -43.79
N GLU A 514 -4.57 -1.70 -44.09
CA GLU A 514 -3.31 -1.92 -43.37
C GLU A 514 -3.35 -1.38 -41.93
N ALA A 515 -3.79 -0.13 -41.75
CA ALA A 515 -3.97 0.47 -40.43
C ALA A 515 -4.94 -0.35 -39.56
N THR A 516 -6.00 -0.90 -40.15
CA THR A 516 -6.97 -1.79 -39.46
C THR A 516 -6.29 -3.08 -38.95
N ARG A 517 -5.40 -3.71 -39.74
CA ARG A 517 -4.64 -4.90 -39.31
C ARG A 517 -3.67 -4.59 -38.18
N LEU A 518 -2.98 -3.45 -38.24
CA LEU A 518 -2.07 -3.02 -37.18
C LEU A 518 -2.83 -2.74 -35.86
N ILE A 519 -3.98 -2.05 -35.92
CA ILE A 519 -4.86 -1.84 -34.75
C ILE A 519 -5.35 -3.16 -34.15
N ALA A 520 -5.72 -4.15 -34.97
CA ALA A 520 -6.12 -5.47 -34.49
C ALA A 520 -4.96 -6.19 -33.78
N ARG A 521 -3.74 -6.13 -34.33
CA ARG A 521 -2.53 -6.69 -33.71
C ARG A 521 -2.18 -6.00 -32.39
N ALA A 522 -2.26 -4.67 -32.35
CA ALA A 522 -2.05 -3.90 -31.13
C ALA A 522 -3.07 -4.23 -30.03
N SER A 523 -4.35 -4.38 -30.39
CA SER A 523 -5.41 -4.78 -29.46
C SER A 523 -5.08 -6.09 -28.75
N ALA A 524 -4.55 -7.08 -29.48
CA ALA A 524 -4.13 -8.35 -28.89
C ALA A 524 -2.95 -8.20 -27.91
N LEU A 525 -1.98 -7.34 -28.22
CA LEU A 525 -0.83 -7.05 -27.34
C LEU A 525 -1.27 -6.32 -26.06
N LEU A 526 -2.23 -5.41 -26.14
CA LEU A 526 -2.83 -4.75 -24.96
C LEU A 526 -3.56 -5.76 -24.06
N ILE A 527 -4.34 -6.69 -24.64
CA ILE A 527 -5.02 -7.77 -23.90
C ILE A 527 -3.99 -8.73 -23.25
N GLN A 528 -2.82 -8.91 -23.86
CA GLN A 528 -1.69 -9.67 -23.31
C GLN A 528 -0.92 -8.90 -22.22
N GLY A 529 -1.17 -7.60 -22.04
CA GLY A 529 -0.44 -6.73 -21.12
C GLY A 529 0.91 -6.20 -21.63
N ASP A 530 1.28 -6.49 -22.90
CA ASP A 530 2.52 -5.98 -23.50
C ASP A 530 2.31 -4.58 -24.07
N ILE A 531 2.26 -3.60 -23.16
CA ILE A 531 2.14 -2.17 -23.48
C ILE A 531 3.32 -1.68 -24.33
N GLY A 532 4.50 -2.29 -24.20
CA GLY A 532 5.70 -1.93 -24.95
C GLY A 532 5.59 -2.28 -26.43
N ALA A 533 5.27 -3.53 -26.74
CA ALA A 533 5.04 -3.96 -28.12
C ALA A 533 3.77 -3.32 -28.71
N ALA A 534 2.72 -3.11 -27.90
CA ALA A 534 1.51 -2.43 -28.35
C ALA A 534 1.79 -0.99 -28.79
N ARG A 535 2.58 -0.21 -28.03
CA ARG A 535 3.02 1.16 -28.40
C ARG A 535 3.68 1.18 -29.79
N ILE A 536 4.62 0.28 -30.07
CA ILE A 536 5.34 0.23 -31.35
C ILE A 536 4.38 -0.03 -32.53
N VAL A 537 3.44 -0.98 -32.37
CA VAL A 537 2.47 -1.31 -33.43
C VAL A 537 1.44 -0.18 -33.62
N LEU A 538 1.06 0.52 -32.55
CA LEU A 538 0.14 1.66 -32.59
C LEU A 538 0.79 2.93 -33.17
N GLU A 539 2.08 3.15 -32.93
CA GLU A 539 2.83 4.28 -33.49
C GLU A 539 2.88 4.16 -35.02
N SER A 540 3.25 2.99 -35.56
CA SER A 540 3.19 2.70 -37.00
C SER A 540 1.77 2.85 -37.60
N ALA A 541 0.72 2.44 -36.88
CA ALA A 541 -0.66 2.62 -37.32
C ALA A 541 -1.15 4.10 -37.26
N ALA A 542 -0.57 4.90 -36.36
CA ALA A 542 -0.83 6.33 -36.23
C ALA A 542 -0.02 7.18 -37.24
N GLU A 543 1.10 6.65 -37.75
CA GLU A 543 1.82 7.19 -38.92
C GLU A 543 1.02 6.99 -40.21
N THR A 544 0.26 5.89 -40.34
CA THR A 544 -0.71 5.69 -41.45
C THR A 544 -1.90 6.67 -41.42
N GLY A 545 -1.90 7.67 -40.53
CA GLY A 545 -2.94 8.69 -40.40
C GLY A 545 -4.18 8.25 -39.64
N SER A 546 -4.21 7.03 -39.07
CA SER A 546 -5.41 6.56 -38.36
C SER A 546 -5.66 7.32 -37.05
N ALA A 547 -6.80 7.99 -36.99
CA ALA A 547 -7.32 8.63 -35.77
C ALA A 547 -7.47 7.62 -34.63
N ARG A 548 -7.97 6.40 -34.94
CA ARG A 548 -8.21 5.35 -33.94
C ARG A 548 -6.91 4.77 -33.39
N ALA A 549 -5.89 4.62 -34.23
CA ALA A 549 -4.54 4.26 -33.74
C ALA A 549 -3.97 5.36 -32.85
N SER A 550 -4.13 6.63 -33.23
CA SER A 550 -3.67 7.78 -32.43
C SER A 550 -4.35 7.84 -31.06
N PHE A 551 -5.66 7.54 -30.99
CA PHE A 551 -6.40 7.44 -29.72
C PHE A 551 -5.90 6.29 -28.84
N MET A 552 -5.77 5.08 -29.40
CA MET A 552 -5.30 3.93 -28.65
C MET A 552 -3.85 4.09 -28.19
N LEU A 553 -2.99 4.73 -28.99
CA LEU A 553 -1.63 5.09 -28.56
C LEU A 553 -1.65 6.06 -27.38
N ALA A 554 -2.54 7.07 -27.40
CA ALA A 554 -2.73 7.98 -26.27
C ALA A 554 -3.13 7.24 -24.98
N GLU A 555 -4.05 6.28 -25.08
CA GLU A 555 -4.45 5.43 -23.95
C GLU A 555 -3.27 4.65 -23.34
N THR A 556 -2.30 4.20 -24.16
CA THR A 556 -1.08 3.55 -23.63
C THR A 556 -0.10 4.49 -22.92
N TYR A 557 -0.29 5.81 -23.01
CA TYR A 557 0.55 6.82 -22.34
C TYR A 557 -0.18 7.54 -21.19
N ASP A 558 -1.51 7.41 -21.11
CA ASP A 558 -2.36 8.02 -20.10
C ASP A 558 -2.20 7.33 -18.72
N PRO A 559 -1.69 8.02 -17.67
CA PRO A 559 -1.47 7.39 -16.37
C PRO A 559 -2.76 6.87 -15.70
N ALA A 560 -3.91 7.51 -15.94
CA ALA A 560 -5.18 7.07 -15.35
C ALA A 560 -5.66 5.77 -16.00
N ILE A 561 -5.43 5.60 -17.30
CA ILE A 561 -5.77 4.39 -18.04
C ILE A 561 -4.81 3.24 -17.73
N LEU A 562 -3.50 3.50 -17.63
CA LEU A 562 -2.51 2.52 -17.16
C LEU A 562 -2.82 2.05 -15.72
N THR A 563 -3.27 2.96 -14.85
CA THR A 563 -3.74 2.62 -13.50
C THR A 563 -5.00 1.75 -13.55
N ALA A 564 -5.97 2.09 -14.40
CA ALA A 564 -7.20 1.31 -14.58
C ALA A 564 -6.97 -0.09 -15.22
N TRP A 565 -5.91 -0.24 -16.02
CA TRP A 565 -5.44 -1.52 -16.55
C TRP A 565 -4.57 -2.32 -15.57
N GLY A 566 -4.22 -1.75 -14.41
CA GLY A 566 -3.41 -2.41 -13.38
C GLY A 566 -1.95 -2.65 -13.78
N THR A 567 -1.41 -1.92 -14.76
CA THR A 567 -0.08 -2.16 -15.32
C THR A 567 1.02 -1.54 -14.45
N PHE A 568 1.52 -2.31 -13.47
CA PHE A 568 2.67 -1.92 -12.65
C PHE A 568 3.96 -1.85 -13.48
N GLY A 569 4.78 -0.82 -13.23
CA GLY A 569 6.11 -0.64 -13.83
C GLY A 569 6.16 0.17 -15.15
N THR A 570 5.05 0.37 -15.86
CA THR A 570 5.03 1.20 -17.08
C THR A 570 4.66 2.65 -16.78
N ARG A 571 5.63 3.56 -16.81
CA ARG A 571 5.39 5.00 -16.60
C ARG A 571 4.53 5.59 -17.74
N GLY A 572 3.50 6.34 -17.36
CA GLY A 572 2.71 7.16 -18.28
C GLY A 572 3.36 8.51 -18.59
N GLU A 573 3.06 9.07 -19.76
CA GLU A 573 3.59 10.34 -20.28
C GLU A 573 2.42 11.29 -20.61
N VAL A 574 1.96 12.04 -19.60
CA VAL A 574 0.80 12.94 -19.70
C VAL A 574 0.87 13.86 -20.94
N MET A 575 2.04 14.41 -21.25
CA MET A 575 2.22 15.29 -22.41
C MET A 575 2.08 14.55 -23.74
N LYS A 576 2.71 13.37 -23.91
CA LYS A 576 2.60 12.58 -25.15
C LYS A 576 1.18 12.04 -25.34
N ALA A 577 0.53 11.58 -24.26
CA ALA A 577 -0.90 11.20 -24.27
C ALA A 577 -1.79 12.37 -24.74
N ARG A 578 -1.57 13.57 -24.18
CA ARG A 578 -2.33 14.78 -24.51
C ARG A 578 -2.16 15.22 -25.98
N GLU A 579 -0.95 15.17 -26.54
CA GLU A 579 -0.70 15.44 -27.95
C GLU A 579 -1.39 14.43 -28.87
N LEU A 580 -1.35 13.14 -28.52
CA LEU A 580 -1.98 12.07 -29.28
C LEU A 580 -3.51 12.11 -29.20
N TYR A 581 -4.10 12.47 -28.06
CA TYR A 581 -5.55 12.73 -27.96
C TYR A 581 -5.96 13.95 -28.79
N ALA A 582 -5.15 15.02 -28.85
CA ALA A 582 -5.42 16.16 -29.74
C ALA A 582 -5.40 15.74 -31.23
N LYS A 583 -4.44 14.91 -31.63
CA LYS A 583 -4.36 14.31 -32.98
C LYS A 583 -5.57 13.41 -33.28
N ALA A 584 -6.00 12.59 -32.32
CA ALA A 584 -7.18 11.73 -32.45
C ALA A 584 -8.49 12.53 -32.57
N HIS A 585 -8.64 13.62 -31.81
CA HIS A 585 -9.79 14.52 -31.91
C HIS A 585 -9.83 15.28 -33.25
N ALA A 586 -8.66 15.73 -33.75
CA ALA A 586 -8.56 16.30 -35.10
C ALA A 586 -8.94 15.29 -36.20
N GLY A 587 -8.71 14.00 -35.95
CA GLY A 587 -9.19 12.87 -36.76
C GLY A 587 -10.65 12.43 -36.49
N GLY A 588 -11.43 13.21 -35.73
CA GLY A 588 -12.88 13.05 -35.56
C GLY A 588 -13.35 12.38 -34.26
N ILE A 589 -12.45 11.76 -33.47
CA ILE A 589 -12.84 11.00 -32.26
C ILE A 589 -13.19 11.98 -31.13
N GLN A 590 -14.45 11.99 -30.70
CA GLN A 590 -14.92 12.95 -29.69
C GLN A 590 -14.48 12.57 -28.28
N GLU A 591 -14.42 11.28 -27.98
CA GLU A 591 -13.97 10.72 -26.69
C GLU A 591 -12.53 11.13 -26.33
N ALA A 592 -11.72 11.43 -27.36
CA ALA A 592 -10.37 11.96 -27.20
C ALA A 592 -10.35 13.35 -26.53
N LYS A 593 -11.40 14.16 -26.73
CA LYS A 593 -11.55 15.50 -26.13
C LYS A 593 -11.75 15.42 -24.63
N ASP A 594 -12.54 14.45 -24.17
CA ASP A 594 -12.85 14.31 -22.74
C ASP A 594 -11.64 13.75 -21.98
N ARG A 595 -10.91 12.80 -22.57
CA ARG A 595 -9.61 12.35 -22.04
C ARG A 595 -8.55 13.45 -22.04
N PHE A 596 -8.46 14.25 -23.10
CA PHE A 596 -7.59 15.44 -23.16
C PHE A 596 -7.90 16.46 -22.06
N ASN A 597 -9.19 16.64 -21.71
CA ASN A 597 -9.63 17.53 -20.64
C ASN A 597 -9.37 16.95 -19.24
N ALA A 598 -9.45 15.62 -19.07
CA ALA A 598 -9.10 14.93 -17.83
C ALA A 598 -7.61 15.09 -17.48
N LEU A 599 -6.72 15.00 -18.48
CA LEU A 599 -5.27 15.24 -18.35
C LEU A 599 -4.87 16.73 -18.18
N ARG A 600 -5.79 17.59 -17.72
CA ARG A 600 -5.61 19.04 -17.55
C ARG A 600 -5.93 19.51 -16.12
N GLN A 601 -5.98 18.58 -15.17
CA GLN A 601 -6.20 18.78 -13.73
C GLN A 601 -5.05 18.09 -12.97
#